data_AF-A0ABD4YRD4-F1
#
_entry.id   AF-A0ABD4YRD4-F1
#
_cell.length_a   1.000
_cell.length_b   1.000
_cell.length_c   1.000
_cell.angle_alpha   90.00
_cell.angle_beta   90.00
_cell.angle_gamma   90.00
#
_symmetry.space_group_name_H-M   'P 1'
#
loop_
_entity.id
_entity.type
_entity.pdbx_description
1 polymer ?
#
loop_
_entity_poly.entity_id
_entity_poly.type
_entity_poly.pdbx_seq_one_letter_code
_entity_poly.pdbx_strand_id
1 'polypeptide(L)'
;MTTAAARFPAMTRLQFGISVLCMLAVVVGSNILVQVPLNDWLTWGGLSYPVAFLVTDVLNRRFGPAAARRVVWFGFAAALAVSVWVASPRIALASGLAYICAQLVDIQVFDRLRDQRWWRAPLASGVLGAILDTAVFFSVAFAATGAPWVTWMLGDLAIKLVVNISMLAPFRALMWNLARPANA
;
A
#
# COMPACT_ATOMS: atom_id res chain seq x y z
N MET A 1 -5.88 -31.85 25.93
CA MET A 1 -5.19 -31.10 24.85
C MET A 1 -6.08 -29.95 24.43
N THR A 2 -5.81 -28.74 24.91
CA THR A 2 -6.45 -27.51 24.41
C THR A 2 -5.84 -27.15 23.07
N THR A 3 -6.58 -27.29 21.98
CA THR A 3 -6.20 -26.77 20.67
C THR A 3 -5.98 -25.26 20.80
N ALA A 4 -4.75 -24.80 20.62
CA ALA A 4 -4.46 -23.38 20.59
C ALA A 4 -5.33 -22.73 19.50
N ALA A 5 -6.16 -21.75 19.88
CA ALA A 5 -6.96 -21.01 18.93
C ALA A 5 -6.03 -20.35 17.89
N ALA A 6 -6.37 -20.46 16.61
CA ALA A 6 -5.59 -19.83 15.55
C ALA A 6 -5.52 -18.31 15.79
N ARG A 7 -4.30 -17.73 15.74
CA ARG A 7 -4.06 -16.30 16.00
C ARG A 7 -4.89 -15.38 15.09
N PHE A 8 -5.22 -15.85 13.89
CA PHE A 8 -6.00 -15.10 12.91
C PHE A 8 -7.23 -15.88 12.45
N PRO A 9 -8.39 -15.22 12.31
CA PRO A 9 -9.55 -15.81 11.66
C PRO A 9 -9.25 -16.14 10.20
N ALA A 10 -9.80 -17.26 9.71
CA ALA A 10 -9.73 -17.59 8.30
C ALA A 10 -10.56 -16.59 7.48
N MET A 11 -10.01 -16.16 6.35
CA MET A 11 -10.69 -15.28 5.40
C MET A 11 -11.64 -16.10 4.53
N THR A 12 -12.91 -15.73 4.47
CA THR A 12 -13.88 -16.39 3.58
C THR A 12 -13.59 -16.04 2.12
N ARG A 13 -14.07 -16.86 1.18
CA ARG A 13 -13.91 -16.59 -0.27
C ARG A 13 -14.51 -15.24 -0.68
N LEU A 14 -15.66 -14.87 -0.09
CA LEU A 14 -16.30 -13.59 -0.34
C LEU A 14 -15.46 -12.42 0.18
N GLN A 15 -14.98 -12.52 1.42
CA GLN A 15 -14.09 -11.49 2.00
C GLN A 15 -12.83 -11.32 1.15
N PHE A 16 -12.23 -12.43 0.72
CA PHE A 16 -11.07 -12.41 -0.16
C PHE A 16 -11.38 -11.71 -1.48
N GLY A 17 -12.49 -12.07 -2.14
CA GLY A 17 -12.94 -11.42 -3.37
C GLY A 17 -13.14 -9.92 -3.21
N ILE A 18 -13.86 -9.48 -2.16
CA ILE A 18 -14.06 -8.05 -1.86
C ILE A 18 -12.71 -7.34 -1.64
N SER A 19 -11.79 -7.96 -0.91
CA SER A 19 -10.50 -7.36 -0.60
C SER A 19 -9.61 -7.21 -1.84
N VAL A 20 -9.64 -8.21 -2.73
CA VAL A 20 -9.00 -8.13 -4.05
C VAL A 20 -9.64 -7.00 -4.85
N LEU A 21 -10.97 -6.91 -4.93
CA LEU A 21 -11.65 -5.85 -5.65
C LEU A 21 -11.29 -4.45 -5.13
N CYS A 22 -11.24 -4.25 -3.81
CA CYS A 22 -10.81 -2.99 -3.21
C CYS A 22 -9.36 -2.65 -3.58
N MET A 23 -8.44 -3.62 -3.46
CA MET A 23 -7.04 -3.43 -3.85
C MET A 23 -6.91 -3.08 -5.33
N LEU A 24 -7.61 -3.81 -6.20
CA LEU A 24 -7.61 -3.57 -7.65
C LEU A 24 -8.17 -2.19 -7.98
N ALA A 25 -9.29 -1.78 -7.38
CA ALA A 25 -9.88 -0.47 -7.62
C ALA A 25 -8.90 0.66 -7.28
N VAL A 26 -8.22 0.57 -6.13
CA VAL A 26 -7.23 1.57 -5.72
C VAL A 26 -6.02 1.55 -6.65
N VAL A 27 -5.44 0.38 -6.94
CA VAL A 27 -4.22 0.27 -7.74
C VAL A 27 -4.46 0.70 -9.19
N VAL A 28 -5.51 0.18 -9.83
CA VAL A 28 -5.88 0.52 -11.21
C VAL A 28 -6.25 2.00 -11.29
N GLY A 29 -7.08 2.48 -10.36
CA GLY A 29 -7.46 3.90 -10.29
C GLY A 29 -6.24 4.81 -10.15
N SER A 30 -5.30 4.47 -9.27
CA SER A 30 -4.08 5.26 -9.05
C SER A 30 -3.18 5.28 -10.30
N ASN A 31 -3.06 4.16 -11.02
CA ASN A 31 -2.28 4.08 -12.27
C ASN A 31 -2.91 4.87 -13.42
N ILE A 32 -4.23 5.03 -13.43
CA ILE A 32 -4.90 5.92 -14.40
C ILE A 32 -4.73 7.38 -13.97
N LEU A 33 -4.96 7.67 -12.69
CA LEU A 33 -4.85 9.02 -12.11
C LEU A 33 -3.42 9.58 -12.14
N VAL A 34 -2.39 8.73 -12.26
CA VAL A 34 -1.00 9.19 -12.40
C VAL A 34 -0.80 10.03 -13.67
N GLN A 35 -1.66 9.86 -14.68
CA GLN A 35 -1.62 10.63 -15.92
C GLN A 35 -2.21 12.04 -15.78
N VAL A 36 -2.84 12.34 -14.64
CA VAL A 36 -3.47 13.64 -14.38
C VAL A 36 -2.59 14.43 -13.41
N PRO A 37 -1.75 15.35 -13.91
CA PRO A 37 -0.87 16.16 -13.07
C PRO A 37 -1.66 17.19 -12.26
N LEU A 38 -1.24 17.41 -11.03
CA LEU A 38 -1.66 18.53 -10.19
C LEU A 38 -0.66 19.69 -10.28
N ASN A 39 0.62 19.35 -10.41
CA ASN A 39 1.73 20.28 -10.66
C ASN A 39 2.91 19.48 -11.27
N ASP A 40 4.08 20.10 -11.39
CA ASP A 40 5.27 19.53 -12.04
C ASP A 40 5.80 18.23 -11.42
N TRP A 41 5.43 17.92 -10.17
CA TRP A 41 5.98 16.79 -9.42
C TRP A 41 4.92 15.93 -8.72
N LEU A 42 3.66 16.36 -8.66
CA LEU A 42 2.56 15.67 -8.01
C LEU A 42 1.44 15.37 -9.00
N THR A 43 0.89 14.16 -8.93
CA THR A 43 -0.25 13.70 -9.72
C THR A 43 -1.39 13.23 -8.81
N TRP A 44 -2.59 13.11 -9.36
CA TRP A 44 -3.70 12.48 -8.62
C TRP A 44 -3.41 11.01 -8.26
N GLY A 45 -2.60 10.32 -9.06
CA GLY A 45 -2.08 8.99 -8.76
C GLY A 45 -1.26 8.97 -7.46
N GLY A 46 -0.36 9.95 -7.27
CA GLY A 46 0.45 10.07 -6.05
C GLY A 46 -0.38 10.28 -4.78
N LEU A 47 -1.51 10.98 -4.88
CA LEU A 47 -2.44 11.18 -3.75
C LEU A 47 -3.33 9.97 -3.45
N SER A 48 -3.73 9.23 -4.49
CA SER A 48 -4.66 8.10 -4.35
C SER A 48 -3.96 6.81 -3.96
N TYR A 49 -2.71 6.62 -4.40
CA TYR A 49 -1.97 5.40 -4.18
C TYR A 49 -1.75 5.01 -2.71
N PRO A 50 -1.48 5.94 -1.76
CA PRO A 50 -1.34 5.59 -0.34
C PRO A 50 -2.54 4.88 0.27
N VAL A 51 -3.73 5.00 -0.32
CA VAL A 51 -4.93 4.25 0.09
C VAL A 51 -4.72 2.73 -0.02
N ALA A 52 -3.80 2.27 -0.88
CA ALA A 52 -3.47 0.85 -0.99
C ALA A 52 -2.86 0.30 0.30
N PHE A 53 -2.06 1.09 1.02
CA PHE A 53 -1.51 0.71 2.33
C PHE A 53 -2.62 0.55 3.37
N LEU A 54 -3.63 1.43 3.36
CA LEU A 54 -4.80 1.30 4.23
C LEU A 54 -5.52 -0.04 4.03
N VAL A 55 -5.70 -0.46 2.77
CA VAL A 55 -6.30 -1.77 2.45
C VAL A 55 -5.44 -2.89 3.04
N THR A 56 -4.12 -2.87 2.80
CA THR A 56 -3.17 -3.86 3.31
C THR A 56 -3.18 -3.93 4.84
N ASP A 57 -3.14 -2.79 5.52
CA ASP A 57 -3.12 -2.68 6.98
C ASP A 57 -4.37 -3.28 7.63
N VAL A 58 -5.55 -2.98 7.07
CA VAL A 58 -6.83 -3.52 7.56
C VAL A 58 -6.85 -5.05 7.42
N LEU A 59 -6.36 -5.57 6.31
CA LEU A 59 -6.27 -7.01 6.06
C LEU A 59 -5.25 -7.69 6.97
N ASN A 60 -4.08 -7.08 7.15
CA ASN A 60 -3.03 -7.61 8.02
C ASN A 60 -3.48 -7.64 9.49
N ARG A 61 -4.18 -6.59 9.92
CA ARG A 61 -4.78 -6.51 11.25
C ARG A 61 -5.81 -7.63 11.46
N ARG A 62 -6.71 -7.83 10.49
CA ARG A 62 -7.85 -8.76 10.65
C ARG A 62 -7.49 -10.22 10.39
N PHE A 63 -6.83 -10.50 9.27
CA PHE A 63 -6.60 -11.86 8.74
C PHE A 63 -5.13 -12.27 8.79
N GLY A 64 -4.26 -11.40 9.26
CA GLY A 64 -2.83 -11.66 9.39
C GLY A 64 -2.04 -11.42 8.10
N PRO A 65 -0.70 -11.51 8.20
CA PRO A 65 0.19 -11.10 7.13
C PRO A 65 0.11 -12.00 5.89
N ALA A 66 -0.20 -13.29 6.07
CA ALA A 66 -0.33 -14.23 4.95
C ALA A 66 -1.50 -13.88 4.02
N ALA A 67 -2.65 -13.49 4.59
CA ALA A 67 -3.82 -13.08 3.81
C ALA A 67 -3.57 -11.75 3.09
N ALA A 68 -2.98 -10.77 3.79
CA ALA A 68 -2.60 -9.48 3.20
C ALA A 68 -1.66 -9.66 2.00
N ARG A 69 -0.62 -10.49 2.12
CA ARG A 69 0.32 -10.77 1.01
C ARG A 69 -0.39 -11.34 -0.22
N ARG A 70 -1.35 -12.24 -0.04
CA ARG A 70 -2.12 -12.80 -1.16
C ARG A 70 -2.85 -11.70 -1.92
N VAL A 71 -3.55 -10.80 -1.23
CA VAL A 71 -4.26 -9.68 -1.86
C VAL A 71 -3.29 -8.72 -2.55
N VAL A 72 -2.15 -8.42 -1.91
CA VAL A 72 -1.09 -7.59 -2.50
C VAL A 72 -0.60 -8.14 -3.84
N TRP A 73 -0.42 -9.46 -3.98
CA TRP A 73 0.00 -10.06 -5.25
C TRP A 73 -1.01 -9.86 -6.39
N PHE A 74 -2.32 -9.84 -6.11
CA PHE A 74 -3.32 -9.47 -7.12
C PHE A 74 -3.19 -8.01 -7.51
N GLY A 75 -2.98 -7.11 -6.54
CA GLY A 75 -2.70 -5.71 -6.82
C GLY A 75 -1.43 -5.52 -7.66
N PHE A 76 -0.35 -6.26 -7.38
CA PHE A 76 0.88 -6.23 -8.17
C PHE A 76 0.66 -6.66 -9.62
N ALA A 77 -0.06 -7.77 -9.82
CA ALA A 77 -0.39 -8.25 -11.16
C ALA A 77 -1.20 -7.20 -11.95
N ALA A 78 -2.16 -6.53 -11.29
CA ALA A 78 -2.94 -5.47 -11.92
C ALA A 78 -2.14 -4.19 -12.17
N ALA A 79 -1.26 -3.79 -11.25
CA ALA A 79 -0.36 -2.66 -11.44
C ALA A 79 0.50 -2.85 -12.70
N LEU A 80 1.11 -4.03 -12.85
CA LEU A 80 1.87 -4.38 -14.05
C LEU A 80 0.99 -4.41 -15.30
N ALA A 81 -0.16 -5.08 -15.25
CA ALA A 81 -1.06 -5.19 -16.39
C ALA A 81 -1.49 -3.82 -16.91
N VAL A 82 -1.92 -2.91 -16.03
CA VAL A 82 -2.31 -1.55 -16.42
C VAL A 82 -1.11 -0.76 -16.92
N SER A 83 0.02 -0.83 -16.21
CA SER A 83 1.23 -0.08 -16.57
C SER A 83 1.76 -0.42 -17.95
N VAL A 84 1.58 -1.65 -18.44
CA VAL A 84 1.95 -2.05 -19.81
C VAL A 84 1.19 -1.26 -20.88
N TRP A 85 -0.06 -0.84 -20.60
CA TRP A 85 -0.88 -0.10 -21.56
C TRP A 85 -0.76 1.41 -21.43
N VAL A 86 -0.52 1.91 -20.21
CA VAL A 86 -0.55 3.35 -19.92
C VAL A 86 0.83 3.97 -19.71
N ALA A 87 1.90 3.17 -19.61
CA ALA A 87 3.23 3.65 -19.27
C ALA A 87 4.33 2.99 -20.11
N SER A 88 5.51 3.60 -20.13
CA SER A 88 6.69 3.00 -20.77
C SER A 88 7.16 1.77 -19.98
N PRO A 89 7.88 0.82 -20.62
CA PRO A 89 8.41 -0.38 -19.93
C PRO A 89 9.22 -0.06 -18.67
N ARG A 90 9.97 1.05 -18.71
CA ARG A 90 10.76 1.53 -17.58
C ARG A 90 9.90 1.98 -16.39
N ILE A 91 8.83 2.73 -16.67
CA ILE A 91 7.89 3.19 -15.64
C ILE A 91 7.07 2.01 -15.09
N ALA A 92 6.66 1.07 -15.96
CA ALA A 92 5.98 -0.15 -15.53
C ALA A 92 6.84 -0.98 -14.57
N LEU A 93 8.13 -1.15 -14.88
CA LEU A 93 9.09 -1.83 -14.00
C LEU A 93 9.26 -1.08 -12.67
N ALA A 94 9.43 0.25 -12.72
CA ALA A 94 9.57 1.08 -11.52
C ALA A 94 8.34 0.97 -10.60
N SER A 95 7.14 1.08 -11.15
CA SER A 95 5.87 0.95 -10.44
C SER A 95 5.71 -0.42 -9.79
N GLY A 96 5.96 -1.49 -10.55
CA GLY A 96 5.87 -2.86 -10.04
C GLY A 96 6.84 -3.12 -8.88
N LEU A 97 8.11 -2.74 -9.03
CA LEU A 97 9.14 -2.91 -8.00
C LEU A 97 8.82 -2.10 -6.75
N ALA A 98 8.46 -0.83 -6.90
CA ALA A 98 8.09 0.04 -5.79
C ALA A 98 6.92 -0.54 -5.00
N TYR A 99 5.84 -0.92 -5.70
CA TYR A 99 4.65 -1.51 -5.10
C TYR A 99 4.97 -2.77 -4.29
N ILE A 100 5.63 -3.76 -4.91
CA ILE A 100 5.82 -5.04 -4.23
C ILE A 100 6.79 -4.92 -3.06
N CYS A 101 7.88 -4.15 -3.21
CA CYS A 101 8.84 -3.93 -2.14
C CYS A 101 8.19 -3.19 -0.95
N ALA A 102 7.47 -2.11 -1.23
CA ALA A 102 6.83 -1.31 -0.20
C ALA A 102 5.73 -2.07 0.54
N GLN A 103 4.84 -2.77 -0.18
CA GLN A 103 3.75 -3.53 0.43
C GLN A 103 4.25 -4.70 1.28
N LEU A 104 5.33 -5.38 0.87
CA LEU A 104 5.91 -6.46 1.67
C LEU A 104 6.58 -5.93 2.95
N VAL A 105 7.29 -4.81 2.87
CA VAL A 105 7.87 -4.14 4.04
C VAL A 105 6.79 -3.64 4.98
N ASP A 106 5.75 -3.00 4.45
CA ASP A 106 4.59 -2.55 5.21
C ASP A 106 3.97 -3.71 6.02
N ILE A 107 3.63 -4.81 5.35
CA ILE A 107 3.07 -6.01 6.02
C ILE A 107 3.98 -6.50 7.14
N GLN A 108 5.29 -6.54 6.89
CA GLN A 108 6.27 -7.08 7.83
C GLN A 108 6.45 -6.16 9.06
N VAL A 109 6.51 -4.86 8.86
CA VAL A 109 6.64 -3.85 9.93
C VAL A 109 5.35 -3.79 10.73
N PHE A 110 4.20 -3.76 10.05
CA PHE A 110 2.90 -3.72 10.69
C PHE A 110 2.69 -4.93 11.60
N ASP A 111 2.97 -6.14 11.10
CA ASP A 111 2.78 -7.37 11.86
C ASP A 111 3.69 -7.44 13.09
N ARG A 112 4.93 -6.92 13.00
CA ARG A 112 5.83 -6.81 14.15
C ARG A 112 5.35 -5.84 15.22
N LEU A 113 4.67 -4.76 14.83
CA LEU A 113 4.21 -3.70 15.74
C LEU A 113 2.73 -3.86 16.13
N ARG A 114 2.05 -4.92 15.65
CA ARG A 114 0.59 -5.06 15.75
C ARG A 114 0.07 -5.05 17.18
N ASP A 115 0.79 -5.63 18.12
CA ASP A 115 0.35 -5.76 19.51
C ASP A 115 0.60 -4.50 20.34
N GLN A 116 1.19 -3.46 19.75
CA GLN A 116 1.34 -2.15 20.38
C GLN A 116 0.06 -1.30 20.28
N ARG A 117 0.16 -0.02 20.66
CA ARG A 117 -0.93 0.96 20.45
C ARG A 117 -1.40 0.92 19.00
N TRP A 118 -2.71 0.97 18.82
CA TRP A 118 -3.37 0.75 17.54
C TRP A 118 -2.83 1.55 16.35
N TRP A 119 -2.33 2.77 16.60
CA TRP A 119 -1.81 3.68 15.58
C TRP A 119 -0.34 3.42 15.22
N ARG A 120 0.43 2.74 16.10
CA ARG A 120 1.88 2.57 15.90
C ARG A 120 2.19 1.69 14.70
N ALA A 121 1.47 0.58 14.56
CA ALA A 121 1.63 -0.33 13.43
C ALA A 121 1.38 0.36 12.08
N PRO A 122 0.17 0.91 11.79
CA PRO A 122 -0.12 1.55 10.49
C PRO A 122 0.75 2.78 10.23
N LEU A 123 1.07 3.58 11.26
CA LEU A 123 1.92 4.75 11.07
C LEU A 123 3.33 4.35 10.66
N ALA A 124 3.97 3.46 11.41
CA ALA A 124 5.35 3.08 11.16
C ALA A 124 5.51 2.25 9.88
N SER A 125 4.59 1.34 9.61
CA SER A 125 4.60 0.54 8.38
C SER A 125 4.37 1.41 7.15
N GLY A 126 3.37 2.30 7.19
CA GLY A 126 3.08 3.23 6.10
C GLY A 126 4.20 4.23 5.84
N VAL A 127 4.91 4.73 6.88
CA VAL A 127 6.07 5.62 6.71
C VAL A 127 7.21 4.88 6.00
N LEU A 128 7.58 3.69 6.48
CA LEU A 128 8.68 2.91 5.88
C LEU A 128 8.31 2.42 4.48
N GLY A 129 7.05 2.03 4.27
CA GLY A 129 6.50 1.69 2.96
C GLY A 129 6.57 2.85 1.98
N ALA A 130 6.13 4.04 2.37
CA ALA A 130 6.18 5.24 1.53
C ALA A 130 7.61 5.65 1.17
N ILE A 131 8.55 5.61 2.12
CA ILE A 131 9.97 5.88 1.87
C ILE A 131 10.52 4.90 0.83
N LEU A 132 10.28 3.60 1.02
CA LEU A 132 10.80 2.57 0.11
C LEU A 132 10.15 2.66 -1.28
N ASP A 133 8.84 2.84 -1.35
CA ASP A 133 8.08 3.02 -2.59
C ASP A 133 8.65 4.17 -3.41
N THR A 134 8.72 5.36 -2.81
CA THR A 134 9.18 6.58 -3.47
C THR A 134 10.65 6.48 -3.86
N ALA A 135 11.52 5.94 -3.00
CA ALA A 135 12.94 5.76 -3.32
C ALA A 135 13.13 4.80 -4.50
N VAL A 136 12.46 3.65 -4.50
CA VAL A 136 12.55 2.65 -5.58
C VAL A 136 11.96 3.21 -6.87
N PHE A 137 10.76 3.79 -6.82
CA PHE A 137 10.08 4.31 -8.00
C PHE A 137 10.91 5.38 -8.69
N PHE A 138 11.30 6.45 -7.99
CA PHE A 138 12.00 7.56 -8.63
C PHE A 138 13.40 7.18 -9.10
N SER A 139 14.11 6.33 -8.35
CA SER A 139 15.41 5.83 -8.78
C SER A 139 15.30 5.02 -10.08
N VAL A 140 14.36 4.08 -10.16
CA VAL A 140 14.21 3.24 -11.36
C VAL A 140 13.62 4.04 -12.53
N ALA A 141 12.63 4.90 -12.28
CA ALA A 141 11.92 5.67 -13.30
C ALA A 141 12.77 6.79 -13.92
N PHE A 142 13.55 7.52 -13.11
CA PHE A 142 14.15 8.79 -13.53
C PHE A 142 15.67 8.91 -13.34
N ALA A 143 16.35 7.94 -12.72
CA ALA A 143 17.82 8.01 -12.68
C ALA A 143 18.42 8.09 -14.10
N ALA A 144 19.48 8.89 -14.28
CA ALA A 144 20.13 9.09 -15.57
C ALA A 144 19.25 9.66 -16.71
N THR A 145 18.10 10.27 -16.42
CA THR A 145 17.30 11.00 -17.45
C THR A 145 17.65 12.49 -17.55
N GLY A 146 18.44 13.03 -16.61
CA GLY A 146 18.73 14.46 -16.50
C GLY A 146 17.66 15.28 -15.77
N ALA A 147 16.52 14.67 -15.43
CA ALA A 147 15.47 15.32 -14.65
C ALA A 147 15.90 15.58 -13.19
N PRO A 148 15.36 16.62 -12.51
CA PRO A 148 15.62 16.90 -11.10
C PRO A 148 14.85 15.92 -10.17
N TRP A 149 14.96 14.62 -10.43
CA TRP A 149 14.12 13.58 -9.86
C TRP A 149 14.24 13.45 -8.34
N VAL A 150 15.39 13.80 -7.75
CA VAL A 150 15.56 13.80 -6.29
C VAL A 150 14.65 14.84 -5.63
N THR A 151 14.49 16.02 -6.25
CA THR A 151 13.61 17.07 -5.71
C THR A 151 12.15 16.65 -5.83
N TRP A 152 11.76 16.06 -6.97
CA TRP A 152 10.42 15.50 -7.17
C TRP A 152 10.10 14.37 -6.19
N MET A 153 11.06 13.46 -5.98
CA MET A 153 10.99 12.38 -5.01
C MET A 153 10.74 12.89 -3.59
N LEU A 154 11.43 13.95 -3.17
CA LEU A 154 11.23 14.55 -1.84
C LEU A 154 9.84 15.18 -1.70
N GLY A 155 9.36 15.86 -2.75
CA GLY A 155 8.00 16.40 -2.79
C GLY A 155 6.93 15.31 -2.68
N ASP A 156 7.03 14.27 -3.51
CA ASP A 156 6.13 13.10 -3.49
C ASP A 156 6.12 12.44 -2.10
N LEU A 157 7.32 12.21 -1.53
CA LEU A 157 7.43 11.61 -0.19
C LEU A 157 6.74 12.46 0.87
N ALA A 158 6.96 13.78 0.88
CA ALA A 158 6.32 14.67 1.86
C ALA A 158 4.80 14.55 1.83
N ILE A 159 4.21 14.52 0.63
CA ILE A 159 2.77 14.33 0.45
C ILE A 159 2.33 12.94 0.93
N LYS A 160 3.03 11.88 0.55
CA LYS A 160 2.70 10.52 1.00
C LYS A 160 2.74 10.37 2.51
N LEU A 161 3.66 11.04 3.20
CA LEU A 161 3.73 11.06 4.67
C LEU A 161 2.52 11.78 5.28
N VAL A 162 2.09 12.90 4.71
CA VAL A 162 0.88 13.61 5.14
C VAL A 162 -0.35 12.73 4.93
N VAL A 163 -0.48 12.10 3.76
CA VAL A 163 -1.59 11.19 3.46
C VAL A 163 -1.57 10.00 4.43
N ASN A 164 -0.41 9.39 4.69
CA ASN A 164 -0.28 8.29 5.64
C ASN A 164 -0.76 8.67 7.05
N ILE A 165 -0.40 9.85 7.55
CA ILE A 165 -0.90 10.36 8.83
C ILE A 165 -2.43 10.53 8.78
N SER A 166 -2.96 11.09 7.69
CA SER A 166 -4.41 11.25 7.51
C SER A 166 -5.17 9.92 7.50
N MET A 167 -4.53 8.84 7.01
CA MET A 167 -5.10 7.49 6.94
C MET A 167 -5.25 6.81 8.31
N LEU A 168 -4.67 7.36 9.38
CA LEU A 168 -4.91 6.86 10.75
C LEU A 168 -6.38 6.98 11.16
N ALA A 169 -7.07 8.04 10.72
CA ALA A 169 -8.49 8.24 11.01
C ALA A 169 -9.40 7.18 10.36
N PRO A 170 -9.36 6.94 9.02
CA PRO A 170 -10.14 5.89 8.41
C PRO A 170 -9.71 4.50 8.89
N PHE A 171 -8.41 4.26 9.13
CA PHE A 171 -7.95 3.01 9.74
C PHE A 171 -8.63 2.76 11.09
N ARG A 172 -8.66 3.77 11.97
CA ARG A 172 -9.32 3.69 13.28
C ARG A 172 -10.81 3.39 13.15
N ALA A 173 -11.51 4.06 12.24
CA ALA A 173 -12.94 3.84 12.00
C ALA A 173 -13.21 2.41 11.51
N LEU A 174 -12.39 1.89 10.59
CA LEU A 174 -12.55 0.54 10.04
C LEU A 174 -12.25 -0.56 11.07
N MET A 175 -11.38 -0.30 12.06
CA MET A 175 -11.16 -1.25 13.15
C MET A 175 -12.40 -1.50 14.02
N TRP A 176 -13.31 -0.53 14.15
CA TRP A 176 -14.49 -0.70 15.02
C TRP A 176 -15.49 -1.74 14.51
N ASN A 177 -15.55 -1.94 13.19
CA ASN A 177 -16.50 -2.85 12.55
C ASN A 177 -15.83 -4.04 11.84
N LEU A 178 -14.75 -3.79 11.11
CA LEU A 178 -14.13 -4.78 10.23
C LEU A 178 -12.90 -5.43 10.88
N ALA A 179 -12.01 -4.67 11.50
CA ALA A 179 -10.70 -5.19 11.92
C ALA A 179 -10.55 -5.46 13.43
N ARG A 180 -11.64 -5.83 14.14
CA ARG A 180 -11.54 -6.24 15.55
C ARG A 180 -10.61 -7.45 15.69
N PRO A 181 -9.61 -7.41 16.60
CA PRO A 181 -8.87 -8.60 16.98
C PRO A 181 -9.83 -9.68 17.47
N ALA A 182 -9.58 -10.95 17.15
CA ALA A 182 -10.43 -12.06 17.57
C ALA A 182 -10.57 -12.22 19.11
N ASN A 183 -9.76 -11.49 19.89
CA ASN A 183 -9.68 -11.57 21.35
C ASN A 183 -10.03 -10.24 22.05
N ALA A 184 -10.81 -9.36 21.42
CA ALA A 184 -11.25 -8.10 22.02
C ALA A 184 -12.66 -8.21 22.61
#